data_AF-A0A077XPH5-F1
#
_entry.id   AF-A0A077XPH5-F1
#
_cell.length_a   1.000
_cell.length_b   1.000
_cell.length_c   1.000
_cell.angle_alpha   90.00
_cell.angle_beta   90.00
_cell.angle_gamma   90.00
#
_symmetry.space_group_name_H-M   'P 1'
#
loop_
_entity.id
_entity.type
_entity.pdbx_description
1 polymer ?
#
loop_
_entity_poly.entity_id
_entity_poly.type
_entity_poly.pdbx_seq_one_letter_code
_entity_poly.pdbx_strand_id
1 'polypeptide(L)'
;MSKATKHQQTIIQFARSNDNKITKKQACELIPFYHNTAKHVGDILSRMVKNKMLIRVKNGSFELNLGQRVNIVQTAISDNPDLNQPRPQLKLGL
;
A
#
# COMPACT_ATOMS: atom_id res chain seq x y z
N MET A 1 -15.25 -9.19 8.38
CA MET A 1 -14.37 -9.27 7.20
C MET A 1 -13.08 -9.95 7.62
N SER A 2 -12.60 -10.96 6.89
CA SER A 2 -11.33 -11.63 7.24
C SER A 2 -10.15 -10.67 7.04
N LYS A 3 -9.20 -10.68 7.98
CA LYS A 3 -7.97 -9.90 7.88
C LYS A 3 -7.20 -10.28 6.61
N ALA A 4 -6.74 -9.28 5.85
CA ALA A 4 -5.93 -9.49 4.66
C ALA A 4 -4.60 -10.15 5.02
N THR A 5 -4.13 -11.08 4.19
CA THR A 5 -2.80 -11.70 4.37
C THR A 5 -1.69 -10.71 4.02
N LYS A 6 -0.44 -11.00 4.45
CA LYS A 6 0.72 -10.16 4.16
C LYS A 6 0.88 -9.87 2.66
N HIS A 7 0.75 -10.91 1.83
CA HIS A 7 0.81 -10.77 0.36
C HIS A 7 -0.30 -9.87 -0.20
N GLN A 8 -1.53 -10.02 0.30
CA GLN A 8 -2.66 -9.18 -0.13
C GLN A 8 -2.45 -7.72 0.28
N GLN A 9 -1.90 -7.48 1.49
CA GLN A 9 -1.55 -6.15 1.96
C GLN A 9 -0.47 -5.51 1.08
N THR A 10 0.58 -6.25 0.72
CA THR A 10 1.63 -5.77 -0.21
C THR A 10 1.04 -5.36 -1.55
N ILE A 11 0.16 -6.17 -2.14
CA ILE A 11 -0.53 -5.85 -3.40
C ILE A 11 -1.37 -4.58 -3.26
N ILE A 12 -2.13 -4.45 -2.17
CA ILE A 12 -2.99 -3.29 -1.94
C ILE A 12 -2.16 -2.01 -1.79
N GLN A 13 -1.09 -2.07 -0.99
CA GLN A 13 -0.22 -0.93 -0.78
C GLN A 13 0.44 -0.48 -2.07
N PHE A 14 0.96 -1.43 -2.86
CA PHE A 14 1.52 -1.12 -4.17
C PHE A 14 0.49 -0.48 -5.10
N ALA A 15 -0.71 -1.04 -5.20
CA ALA A 15 -1.75 -0.50 -6.06
C ALA A 15 -2.16 0.92 -5.66
N ARG A 16 -2.25 1.22 -4.35
CA ARG A 16 -2.53 2.60 -3.86
C ARG A 16 -1.48 3.60 -4.32
N SER A 17 -0.22 3.20 -4.38
CA SER A 17 0.88 4.03 -4.88
C SER A 17 0.94 4.12 -6.41
N ASN A 18 0.15 3.33 -7.14
CA ASN A 18 0.16 3.25 -8.60
C ASN A 18 -1.26 3.44 -9.18
N ASP A 19 -1.88 4.58 -8.90
CA ASP A 19 -3.21 4.96 -9.44
C ASP A 19 -4.31 3.90 -9.19
N ASN A 20 -4.24 3.23 -8.04
CA ASN A 20 -5.11 2.12 -7.67
C ASN A 20 -5.05 0.91 -8.63
N LYS A 21 -4.01 0.79 -9.45
CA LYS A 21 -3.84 -0.24 -10.48
C LYS A 21 -2.69 -1.17 -10.15
N ILE A 22 -2.82 -2.42 -10.58
CA ILE A 22 -1.74 -3.40 -10.54
C ILE A 22 -1.90 -4.44 -11.65
N THR A 23 -0.79 -4.83 -12.26
CA THR A 23 -0.75 -5.94 -13.21
C THR A 23 -0.29 -7.24 -12.56
N LYS A 24 -0.66 -8.38 -13.14
CA LYS A 24 -0.15 -9.70 -12.69
C LYS A 24 1.38 -9.74 -12.69
N LYS A 25 2.02 -9.11 -13.68
CA LYS A 25 3.49 -9.06 -13.79
C LYS A 25 4.10 -8.33 -12.58
N GLN A 26 3.61 -7.13 -12.27
CA GLN A 26 4.05 -6.37 -11.10
C GLN A 26 3.80 -7.15 -9.79
N ALA A 27 2.65 -7.82 -9.67
CA ALA A 27 2.37 -8.64 -8.50
C ALA A 27 3.36 -9.82 -8.34
N CYS A 28 3.83 -10.42 -9.45
CA CYS A 28 4.88 -11.44 -9.43
C CYS A 28 6.24 -10.90 -8.99
N GLU A 29 6.55 -9.65 -9.34
CA GLU A 29 7.80 -8.99 -8.92
C GLU A 29 7.78 -8.63 -7.43
N LEU A 30 6.61 -8.25 -6.90
CA LEU A 30 6.43 -7.90 -5.48
C LEU A 30 6.44 -9.10 -4.55
N ILE A 31 5.98 -10.25 -5.03
CA ILE A 31 5.83 -11.46 -4.23
C ILE A 31 6.55 -12.61 -4.93
N PRO A 32 7.89 -12.67 -4.82
CA PRO A 32 8.65 -13.77 -5.37
C PRO A 32 8.36 -15.05 -4.56
N PHE A 33 8.02 -16.12 -5.28
CA PHE A 33 8.03 -17.48 -4.74
C PHE A 33 9.25 -18.22 -5.30
N TYR A 34 9.79 -19.17 -4.54
CA TYR A 34 10.90 -20.01 -4.98
C TYR A 34 10.55 -20.82 -6.24
N HIS A 35 9.28 -21.22 -6.36
CA HIS A 35 8.74 -21.94 -7.52
C HIS A 35 7.35 -21.43 -7.90
N ASN A 36 6.98 -21.55 -9.17
CA ASN A 36 5.61 -21.34 -9.66
C ASN A 36 4.97 -19.99 -9.27
N THR A 37 5.77 -18.93 -9.14
CA THR A 37 5.33 -17.58 -8.76
C THR A 37 4.08 -17.13 -9.51
N ALA A 38 4.05 -17.30 -10.83
CA ALA A 38 2.92 -16.89 -11.66
C ALA A 38 1.61 -17.63 -11.34
N LYS A 39 1.67 -18.88 -10.85
CA LYS A 39 0.51 -19.66 -10.42
C LYS A 39 0.04 -19.16 -9.04
N HIS A 40 0.94 -19.13 -8.06
CA HIS A 40 0.61 -18.69 -6.70
C HIS A 40 0.05 -17.26 -6.66
N VAL A 41 0.69 -16.33 -7.38
CA VAL A 41 0.21 -14.96 -7.50
C VAL A 41 -1.12 -14.89 -8.25
N GLY A 42 -1.33 -15.72 -9.27
CA GLY A 42 -2.62 -15.84 -9.94
C GLY A 42 -3.75 -16.27 -9.00
N ASP A 43 -3.49 -17.23 -8.11
CA ASP A 43 -4.45 -17.69 -7.11
C ASP A 43 -4.75 -16.61 -6.07
N ILE A 44 -3.72 -15.88 -5.61
CA ILE A 44 -3.88 -14.74 -4.69
C ILE A 44 -4.77 -13.66 -5.31
N LEU A 45 -4.46 -13.22 -6.54
CA LEU A 45 -5.24 -12.20 -7.24
C LEU A 45 -6.69 -12.65 -7.46
N SER A 46 -6.89 -13.91 -7.83
CA SER A 46 -8.22 -14.49 -8.01
C SER A 46 -9.04 -14.49 -6.71
N ARG A 47 -8.40 -14.82 -5.57
CA ARG A 47 -9.02 -14.74 -4.25
C ARG A 47 -9.35 -13.29 -3.86
N MET A 48 -8.47 -12.34 -4.16
CA MET A 48 -8.71 -10.91 -3.88
C MET A 48 -9.90 -10.38 -4.69
N VAL A 49 -10.06 -10.80 -5.95
CA VAL A 49 -11.23 -10.47 -6.77
C VAL A 49 -12.51 -11.08 -6.20
N LYS A 50 -12.49 -12.37 -5.86
CA LYS A 50 -13.64 -13.05 -5.23
C LYS A 50 -14.07 -12.37 -3.91
N ASN A 51 -13.10 -11.89 -3.14
CA ASN A 51 -13.34 -11.18 -1.88
C ASN A 51 -13.63 -9.68 -2.07
N LYS A 52 -13.84 -9.21 -3.31
CA LYS A 52 -14.16 -7.82 -3.65
C LYS A 52 -13.10 -6.81 -3.18
N MET A 53 -11.84 -7.22 -3.04
CA MET A 53 -10.71 -6.33 -2.74
C MET A 53 -10.15 -5.70 -4.01
N LEU A 54 -10.17 -6.46 -5.11
CA LEU A 54 -9.77 -6.04 -6.44
C LEU A 54 -10.91 -6.22 -7.44
N ILE A 55 -10.86 -5.46 -8.52
CA ILE A 55 -11.67 -5.62 -9.71
C ILE A 55 -10.73 -5.97 -10.86
N ARG A 56 -11.06 -7.01 -11.64
CA ARG A 56 -10.30 -7.35 -12.85
C ARG A 56 -10.83 -6.53 -14.02
N VAL A 57 -10.02 -5.61 -14.52
CA VAL A 57 -10.38 -4.74 -15.65
C VAL A 57 -10.23 -5.48 -16.97
N LYS A 58 -9.10 -6.19 -17.15
CA LYS A 58 -8.79 -7.01 -18.32
C LYS A 58 -7.86 -8.15 -17.94
N ASN A 59 -7.48 -8.99 -18.90
CA ASN A 59 -6.56 -10.08 -18.62
C ASN A 59 -5.22 -9.56 -18.07
N GLY A 60 -4.85 -9.99 -16.86
CA GLY A 60 -3.61 -9.57 -16.20
C GLY A 60 -3.61 -8.14 -15.63
N SER A 61 -4.72 -7.40 -15.65
CA SER A 61 -4.82 -6.03 -15.12
C SER A 61 -5.94 -5.92 -14.09
N PHE A 62 -5.63 -5.30 -12.94
CA PHE A 62 -6.50 -5.22 -11.78
C PHE A 62 -6.51 -3.80 -11.21
N GLU A 63 -7.60 -3.44 -10.56
CA GLU A 63 -7.81 -2.18 -9.86
C GLU A 63 -8.31 -2.42 -8.44
N LEU A 64 -7.99 -1.52 -7.50
CA LEU A 64 -8.55 -1.57 -6.16
C LEU A 64 -10.05 -1.32 -6.20
N ASN A 65 -10.80 -2.12 -5.45
CA ASN A 65 -12.22 -1.86 -5.29
C ASN A 65 -12.42 -0.71 -4.30
N LEU A 66 -12.66 0.50 -4.82
CA LEU A 66 -12.91 1.73 -4.05
C LEU A 66 -14.19 1.66 -3.18
N GLY A 67 -15.03 0.63 -3.36
CA GLY A 67 -16.20 0.38 -2.51
C GLY A 67 -15.88 -0.17 -1.11
N GLN A 68 -14.64 -0.54 -0.82
CA GLN A 68 -14.24 -0.92 0.54
C GLN A 68 -13.93 0.35 1.35
N ARG A 69 -14.85 0.73 2.26
CA ARG A 69 -14.60 1.72 3.32
C ARG A 69 -13.34 1.32 4.08
N VAL A 70 -12.23 1.98 3.77
CA VAL A 70 -11.02 1.89 4.56
C VAL A 70 -11.35 2.55 5.88
N ASN A 71 -11.43 1.78 6.97
CA ASN A 71 -11.51 2.35 8.31
C ASN A 71 -10.11 2.90 8.61
N ILE A 72 -9.86 4.13 8.14
CA ILE A 72 -8.62 4.85 8.36
C ILE A 72 -8.64 5.24 9.82
N VAL A 73 -7.94 4.46 10.65
CA VAL A 73 -7.44 4.98 11.92
C VAL A 73 -6.40 6.01 11.50
N GLN A 74 -6.83 7.27 11.52
CA GLN A 74 -6.03 8.45 11.28
C GLN A 74 -4.97 8.54 12.39
N THR A 75 -3.84 7.86 12.24
CA THR A 75 -2.65 8.19 13.03
C THR A 75 -2.13 9.50 12.44
N ALA A 76 -2.45 10.59 13.12
CA ALA A 76 -1.98 11.93 12.81
C ALA A 76 -0.49 11.89 12.50
N ILE A 77 -0.14 12.33 11.30
CA ILE A 77 1.19 12.82 10.98
C ILE A 77 1.36 14.05 11.86
N SER A 78 2.24 13.99 12.85
CA SER A 78 2.75 15.21 13.48
C SER A 78 3.59 15.92 12.43
N ASP A 79 2.93 16.79 11.67
CA ASP A 79 3.61 17.92 11.04
C ASP A 79 4.29 18.70 12.16
N ASN A 80 5.63 18.67 12.21
CA ASN A 80 6.43 19.63 12.96
C ASN A 80 6.80 20.77 12.01
N PRO A 81 6.07 21.90 11.99
CA PRO A 81 6.59 23.14 11.46
C PRO A 81 7.18 23.93 12.64
N ASP A 82 8.45 23.70 12.99
CA ASP A 82 9.16 24.73 13.76
C ASP A 82 10.26 25.36 12.92
N LEU A 83 9.84 26.46 12.31
CA LEU A 83 10.65 27.49 11.70
C LEU A 83 11.40 28.24 12.83
N ASN A 84 12.72 28.31 12.68
CA ASN A 84 13.42 29.59 12.82
C ASN A 84 13.41 30.23 14.22
N GLN A 85 14.22 29.70 15.15
CA GLN A 85 14.66 30.47 16.32
C GLN A 85 16.09 31.01 16.09
N PRO A 86 16.32 32.34 16.14
CA PRO A 86 17.67 32.89 16.14
C PRO A 86 18.39 32.55 17.46
N ARG A 87 19.68 32.23 17.34
CA ARG A 87 20.59 31.87 18.45
C ARG A 87 20.50 32.88 19.62
N PRO A 88 20.44 32.44 20.89
CA PRO A 88 20.61 33.35 22.01
C PRO A 88 22.02 33.93 22.00
N GLN A 89 22.12 35.27 22.02
CA GLN A 89 23.39 35.95 22.26
C GLN A 89 23.84 35.69 23.71
N LEU A 90 25.07 35.22 23.88
CA LEU A 90 25.72 35.14 25.18
C LEU A 90 25.83 36.55 25.75
N LYS A 91 25.04 36.85 26.77
CA LYS A 91 25.26 38.04 27.61
C LYS A 91 26.57 37.86 28.37
N LEU A 92 27.49 38.79 28.14
CA LEU A 92 28.69 39.01 28.93
C LEU A 92 28.30 39.14 30.42
N GLY A 93 28.95 38.38 31.29
CA GLY A 93 28.74 38.42 32.73
C GLY A 93 30.07 38.29 33.47
N LEU A 94 30.50 39.44 34.02
CA LEU A 94 31.60 39.72 34.95
C LEU A 94 33.02 39.74 34.37
#